data_AF-A0A7Z3CA07-F1
#
_entry.id   AF-A0A7Z3CA07-F1
#
_cell.length_a   1.000
_cell.length_b   1.000
_cell.length_c   1.000
_cell.angle_alpha   90.00
_cell.angle_beta   90.00
_cell.angle_gamma   90.00
#
_symmetry.space_group_name_H-M   'P 1'
#
loop_
_entity.id
_entity.type
_entity.pdbx_description
1 polymer ?
#
loop_
_entity_poly.entity_id
_entity_poly.type
_entity_poly.pdbx_seq_one_letter_code
_entity_poly.pdbx_strand_id
1 'polypeptide(L)'
;MPAESFRAIADGVVNWSGGTMAAVVIEDPHGICAIYRYQDGRLDLPFDGVPCKFLGPPTLMSDRKTALPDVVFAVELFVPNRGGMANHKVAFYYDAEKNAYCESQSLASWYLSGNRALAPDLQDGQCVAGSE
;
A
#
# COMPACT_ATOMS: atom_id res chain seq x y z
N MET A 1 -16.24 -9.05 3.62
CA MET A 1 -15.46 -9.35 4.85
C MET A 1 -15.70 -8.19 5.82
N PRO A 2 -16.11 -8.42 7.08
CA PRO A 2 -16.33 -7.35 8.06
C PRO A 2 -15.02 -6.58 8.37
N ALA A 3 -15.11 -5.28 8.66
CA ALA A 3 -13.96 -4.47 9.09
C ALA A 3 -13.22 -5.08 10.31
N GLU A 4 -13.98 -5.73 11.19
CA GLU A 4 -13.46 -6.41 12.38
C GLU A 4 -12.53 -7.58 12.05
N SER A 5 -12.72 -8.24 10.90
CA SER A 5 -11.85 -9.33 10.46
C SER A 5 -10.44 -8.85 10.12
N PHE A 6 -10.26 -7.56 9.79
CA PHE A 6 -8.93 -6.99 9.57
C PHE A 6 -8.13 -6.82 10.87
N ARG A 7 -8.79 -6.66 12.02
CA ARG A 7 -8.11 -6.50 13.31
C ARG A 7 -7.35 -7.74 13.78
N ALA A 8 -7.67 -8.91 13.22
CA ALA A 8 -6.99 -10.16 13.51
C ALA A 8 -5.65 -10.31 12.77
N ILE A 9 -5.34 -9.40 11.84
CA ILE A 9 -4.08 -9.38 11.09
C ILE A 9 -3.08 -8.58 11.93
N ALA A 10 -2.23 -9.29 12.69
CA ALA A 10 -1.34 -8.71 13.68
C ALA A 10 -0.26 -7.78 13.09
N ASP A 11 0.06 -7.95 11.81
CA ASP A 11 1.06 -7.15 11.09
C ASP A 11 0.41 -6.54 9.85
N GLY A 12 0.37 -5.22 9.73
CA GLY A 12 -0.02 -4.60 8.46
C GLY A 12 -1.22 -3.67 8.45
N VAL A 13 -1.85 -3.42 9.60
CA VAL A 13 -3.13 -2.69 9.65
C VAL A 13 -2.93 -1.20 9.96
N VAL A 14 -3.54 -0.33 9.15
CA VAL A 14 -3.63 1.11 9.38
C VAL A 14 -5.09 1.53 9.39
N ASN A 15 -5.52 2.30 10.39
CA ASN A 15 -6.89 2.81 10.53
C ASN A 15 -6.91 4.34 10.41
N TRP A 16 -7.97 4.89 9.81
CA TRP A 16 -8.26 6.32 9.80
C TRP A 16 -9.77 6.55 9.98
N SER A 17 -10.19 7.82 10.04
CA SER A 17 -11.59 8.21 10.29
C SER A 17 -12.61 7.62 9.29
N GLY A 18 -12.16 7.16 8.13
CA GLY A 18 -13.01 6.66 7.04
C GLY A 18 -12.78 5.20 6.66
N GLY A 19 -11.83 4.49 7.26
CA GLY A 19 -11.52 3.14 6.83
C GLY A 19 -10.31 2.47 7.48
N THR A 20 -10.01 1.30 6.95
CA THR A 20 -8.92 0.43 7.39
C THR A 20 -8.17 -0.08 6.17
N MET A 21 -6.85 -0.16 6.24
CA MET A 21 -5.99 -0.80 5.26
C MET A 21 -5.24 -1.92 5.95
N ALA A 22 -5.05 -3.06 5.30
CA ALA A 22 -4.38 -4.21 5.86
C ALA A 22 -3.54 -4.94 4.82
N ALA A 23 -2.28 -5.19 5.13
CA ALA A 23 -1.44 -6.11 4.37
C ALA A 23 -1.65 -7.56 4.85
N VAL A 24 -1.73 -8.50 3.91
CA VAL A 24 -1.81 -9.94 4.21
C VAL A 24 -0.83 -10.72 3.34
N VAL A 25 -0.27 -11.77 3.92
CA VAL A 25 0.48 -12.79 3.19
C VAL A 25 -0.38 -14.04 3.10
N ILE A 26 -0.50 -14.60 1.90
CA ILE A 26 -1.10 -15.91 1.68
C ILE A 26 0.05 -16.90 1.54
N GLU A 27 0.14 -17.79 2.53
CA GLU A 27 1.16 -18.85 2.57
C GLU A 27 0.79 -19.95 1.56
N ASP A 28 1.22 -19.76 0.32
CA ASP A 28 1.22 -20.78 -0.72
C ASP A 28 2.67 -21.01 -1.23
N PRO A 29 2.92 -22.01 -2.11
CA PRO A 29 4.27 -22.28 -2.60
C PRO A 29 4.94 -21.11 -3.35
N HIS A 30 4.17 -20.11 -3.77
CA HIS A 30 4.65 -18.95 -4.51
C HIS A 30 4.78 -17.69 -3.63
N GLY A 31 4.12 -17.64 -2.47
CA GLY A 31 4.10 -16.49 -1.56
C GLY A 31 3.40 -15.28 -2.19
N ILE A 32 2.12 -15.09 -1.85
CA ILE A 32 1.33 -13.95 -2.34
C ILE A 32 1.24 -12.89 -1.25
N CYS A 33 1.43 -11.63 -1.62
CA CYS A 33 1.17 -10.47 -0.77
C CYS A 33 0.02 -9.69 -1.37
N ALA A 34 -0.92 -9.31 -0.52
CA ALA A 34 -2.01 -8.45 -0.89
C ALA A 34 -2.13 -7.31 0.11
N ILE A 35 -2.48 -6.12 -0.36
CA ILE A 35 -2.90 -5.02 0.52
C ILE A 35 -4.36 -4.77 0.22
N TYR A 36 -5.18 -4.93 1.23
CA TYR A 36 -6.61 -4.67 1.18
C TYR A 36 -6.91 -3.32 1.78
N ARG A 37 -7.90 -2.64 1.22
CA ARG A 37 -8.44 -1.40 1.77
C ARG A 37 -9.95 -1.56 1.94
N TYR A 38 -10.44 -1.32 3.16
CA TYR A 38 -11.86 -1.29 3.47
C TYR A 38 -12.29 0.13 3.80
N GLN A 39 -13.24 0.66 3.04
CA GLN A 39 -13.76 2.01 3.20
C GLN A 39 -15.23 2.06 2.79
N ASP A 40 -16.07 2.72 3.58
CA ASP A 40 -17.49 2.97 3.27
C ASP A 40 -18.28 1.71 2.84
N GLY A 41 -17.98 0.57 3.47
CA GLY A 41 -18.64 -0.71 3.17
C GLY A 41 -18.06 -1.48 1.97
N ARG A 42 -17.04 -0.94 1.31
CA ARG A 42 -16.38 -1.55 0.15
C ARG A 42 -15.01 -2.09 0.52
N LEU A 43 -14.67 -3.21 -0.10
CA LEU A 43 -13.37 -3.85 0.02
C LEU A 43 -12.66 -3.79 -1.33
N ASP A 44 -11.45 -3.26 -1.32
CA ASP A 44 -10.62 -3.05 -2.49
C ASP A 44 -9.28 -3.78 -2.32
N LEU A 45 -8.68 -4.18 -3.44
CA LEU A 45 -7.36 -4.82 -3.52
C LEU A 45 -6.42 -3.89 -4.31
N PRO A 46 -5.91 -2.80 -3.71
CA PRO A 46 -5.02 -1.87 -4.41
C PRO A 46 -3.64 -2.46 -4.77
N PHE A 47 -3.24 -3.58 -4.15
CA PHE A 47 -1.98 -4.23 -4.47
C PHE A 47 -2.09 -5.74 -4.31
N ASP A 48 -1.63 -6.47 -5.33
CA ASP A 48 -1.36 -7.89 -5.32
C ASP A 48 0.01 -8.16 -5.97
N GLY A 49 0.79 -9.05 -5.38
CA GLY A 49 2.13 -9.39 -5.87
C GLY A 49 2.44 -10.85 -5.68
N VAL A 50 3.11 -11.46 -6.66
CA VAL A 50 3.52 -12.88 -6.64
C VAL A 50 4.78 -13.09 -7.50
N PRO A 51 5.78 -13.87 -7.04
CA PRO A 51 6.13 -14.10 -5.64
C PRO A 51 6.45 -12.80 -4.89
N CYS A 52 6.09 -12.70 -3.61
CA CYS A 52 6.54 -11.60 -2.77
C CYS A 52 6.56 -11.91 -1.28
N LYS A 53 7.16 -10.97 -0.53
CA LYS A 53 7.20 -10.98 0.92
C LYS A 53 7.18 -9.55 1.48
N PHE A 54 6.37 -9.29 2.51
CA PHE A 54 6.50 -8.06 3.30
C PHE A 54 7.74 -8.11 4.18
N LEU A 55 8.51 -7.03 4.20
CA LEU A 55 9.74 -6.90 4.99
C LEU A 55 9.49 -6.38 6.42
N GLY A 56 8.22 -6.23 6.81
CA GLY A 56 7.79 -5.75 8.11
C GLY A 56 6.42 -5.05 8.05
N PRO A 57 5.97 -4.47 9.16
CA PRO A 57 4.74 -3.67 9.20
C PRO A 57 4.87 -2.38 8.36
N PRO A 58 3.74 -1.74 7.99
CA PRO A 58 3.75 -0.46 7.31
C PRO A 58 4.39 0.62 8.17
N THR A 59 5.08 1.53 7.51
CA THR A 59 5.61 2.75 8.11
C THR A 59 4.72 3.93 7.75
N LEU A 60 4.38 4.75 8.74
CA LEU A 60 3.71 6.04 8.53
C LEU A 60 4.77 7.11 8.27
N MET A 61 4.74 7.72 7.09
CA MET A 61 5.77 8.63 6.62
C MET A 61 5.20 10.04 6.49
N SER A 62 5.84 11.02 7.12
CA SER A 62 5.39 12.43 7.12
C SER A 62 6.27 13.35 6.28
N ASP A 63 7.14 12.80 5.43
CA ASP A 63 8.12 13.53 4.62
C ASP A 63 7.49 14.59 3.71
N ARG A 64 6.29 14.33 3.19
CA ARG A 64 5.54 15.28 2.35
C ARG A 64 4.91 16.44 3.12
N LYS A 65 4.93 16.41 4.45
CA LYS A 65 4.38 17.47 5.34
C LYS A 65 2.90 17.77 5.07
N THR A 66 2.13 16.74 4.74
CA THR A 66 0.67 16.78 4.57
C THR A 66 -0.05 16.60 5.91
N ALA A 67 -1.36 16.85 5.93
CA ALA A 67 -2.18 16.72 7.16
C ALA A 67 -2.25 15.27 7.68
N LEU A 68 -2.25 14.29 6.78
CA LEU A 68 -2.18 12.87 7.10
C LEU A 68 -0.90 12.24 6.53
N PRO A 69 -0.28 11.29 7.25
CA PRO A 69 0.94 10.64 6.79
C PRO A 69 0.65 9.70 5.63
N ASP A 70 1.65 9.50 4.78
CA ASP A 70 1.63 8.45 3.78
C ASP A 70 1.84 7.08 4.46
N VAL A 71 1.21 6.04 3.93
CA VAL A 71 1.37 4.65 4.40
C VAL A 71 2.28 3.92 3.43
N VAL A 72 3.40 3.39 3.92
CA VAL A 72 4.41 2.76 3.07
C VAL A 72 4.70 1.34 3.54
N PHE A 73 4.53 0.38 2.64
CA PHE A 73 4.89 -1.02 2.84
C PHE A 73 6.22 -1.32 2.16
N ALA A 74 7.11 -2.01 2.86
CA ALA A 74 8.33 -2.55 2.28
C ALA A 74 8.07 -3.99 1.82
N VAL A 75 8.34 -4.27 0.55
CA VAL A 75 8.08 -5.58 -0.07
C VAL A 75 9.31 -6.03 -0.85
N GLU A 76 9.66 -7.31 -0.76
CA GLU A 76 10.43 -7.99 -1.80
C GLU A 76 9.45 -8.56 -2.82
N LEU A 77 9.55 -8.14 -4.08
CA LEU A 77 8.67 -8.58 -5.18
C LEU A 77 9.52 -9.23 -6.28
N PHE A 78 9.03 -10.34 -6.83
CA PHE A 78 9.65 -10.94 -7.99
C PHE A 78 9.46 -10.05 -9.23
N VAL A 79 10.57 -9.75 -9.90
CA VAL A 79 10.56 -8.96 -11.14
C VAL A 79 10.99 -9.86 -12.29
N PRO A 80 10.06 -10.27 -13.18
CA PRO A 80 10.35 -11.20 -14.27
C PRO A 80 11.52 -10.75 -15.15
N ASN A 81 11.57 -9.46 -15.49
CA ASN A 81 12.62 -8.88 -16.32
C ASN A 81 14.02 -8.93 -15.69
N ARG A 82 14.11 -9.13 -14.37
CA ARG A 82 15.37 -9.29 -13.63
C ARG A 82 15.65 -10.73 -13.23
N GLY A 83 14.70 -11.64 -13.45
CA GLY A 83 14.82 -13.05 -13.06
C GLY A 83 14.96 -13.27 -11.56
N GLY A 84 14.49 -12.35 -10.70
CA GLY A 84 14.71 -12.45 -9.27
C GLY A 84 13.88 -11.47 -8.43
N MET A 85 14.02 -11.63 -7.11
CA MET A 85 13.39 -10.75 -6.11
C MET A 85 14.09 -9.39 -6.08
N ALA A 86 13.31 -8.33 -5.94
CA ALA A 86 13.82 -6.97 -5.76
C ALA A 86 13.08 -6.25 -4.64
N ASN A 87 13.82 -5.41 -3.91
CA ASN A 87 13.23 -4.48 -2.97
C ASN A 87 12.32 -3.49 -3.68
N HIS A 88 11.12 -3.35 -3.15
CA HIS A 88 10.07 -2.50 -3.65
C HIS A 88 9.37 -1.77 -2.50
N LYS A 89 8.62 -0.74 -2.85
CA LYS A 89 7.74 -0.01 -1.93
C LYS A 89 6.34 -0.02 -2.52
N VAL A 90 5.33 -0.21 -1.68
CA VAL A 90 3.94 0.12 -2.03
C VAL A 90 3.57 1.30 -1.15
N ALA A 91 3.14 2.41 -1.75
CA ALA A 91 2.94 3.64 -1.02
C ALA A 91 1.54 4.20 -1.29
N PHE A 92 0.93 4.69 -0.22
CA PHE A 92 -0.40 5.26 -0.24
C PHE A 92 -0.37 6.66 0.34
N TYR A 93 -0.99 7.61 -0.35
CA TYR A 93 -1.22 8.94 0.18
C TYR A 93 -2.69 9.17 0.49
N TYR A 94 -2.97 10.02 1.47
CA TYR A 94 -4.33 10.42 1.74
C TYR A 94 -4.80 11.51 0.78
N ASP A 95 -5.90 11.24 0.07
CA ASP A 95 -6.63 12.20 -0.76
C ASP A 95 -7.84 12.72 0.06
N ALA A 96 -7.82 14.01 0.40
CA ALA A 96 -8.84 14.62 1.23
C ALA A 96 -10.19 14.82 0.50
N GLU A 97 -10.17 14.99 -0.82
CA GLU A 97 -11.40 15.14 -1.61
C GLU A 97 -12.15 13.81 -1.69
N LYS A 98 -11.40 12.71 -1.80
CA LYS A 98 -11.93 11.34 -1.86
C LYS A 98 -12.05 10.67 -0.50
N ASN A 99 -11.53 11.30 0.55
CA ASN A 99 -11.50 10.76 1.92
C ASN A 99 -10.87 9.36 2.01
N ALA A 100 -9.84 9.10 1.20
CA ALA A 100 -9.30 7.76 0.95
C ALA A 100 -7.77 7.76 0.83
N TYR A 101 -7.16 6.61 1.15
CA TYR A 101 -5.74 6.37 0.88
C TYR A 101 -5.53 5.80 -0.52
N CYS A 102 -4.90 6.55 -1.43
CA CYS A 102 -4.68 6.16 -2.83
C CYS A 102 -3.29 5.58 -3.05
N GLU A 103 -3.18 4.48 -3.79
CA GLU A 103 -1.89 3.90 -4.19
C GLU A 103 -1.22 4.79 -5.26
N SER A 104 0.10 4.97 -5.19
CA SER A 104 0.86 5.68 -6.23
C SER A 104 2.24 5.07 -6.41
N GLN A 105 2.55 4.69 -7.65
CA GLN A 105 3.85 4.20 -8.10
C GLN A 105 4.91 5.29 -8.08
N SER A 106 4.53 6.53 -8.36
CA SER A 106 5.40 7.70 -8.26
C SER A 106 5.81 7.95 -6.81
N LEU A 107 4.86 7.85 -5.87
CA LEU A 107 5.14 7.95 -4.43
C LEU A 107 6.02 6.79 -3.94
N ALA A 108 5.72 5.56 -4.38
CA ALA A 108 6.53 4.38 -4.07
C ALA A 108 7.97 4.54 -4.55
N SER A 109 8.16 4.97 -5.80
CA SER A 109 9.46 5.23 -6.41
C SER A 109 10.22 6.33 -5.67
N TRP A 110 9.52 7.38 -5.25
CA TRP A 110 10.08 8.46 -4.45
C TRP A 110 10.64 7.95 -3.12
N TYR A 111 9.86 7.14 -2.39
CA TYR A 111 10.33 6.49 -1.16
C TYR A 111 11.44 5.48 -1.37
N LEU A 112 11.43 4.76 -2.49
CA LEU A 112 12.47 3.79 -2.84
C LEU A 112 13.80 4.47 -3.17
N SER A 113 13.77 5.62 -3.86
CA SER A 113 14.99 6.34 -4.26
C SER A 113 15.77 6.96 -3.10
N GLY A 114 15.09 7.26 -1.98
CA GLY A 114 15.65 7.96 -0.83
C GLY A 114 15.95 9.46 -1.07
N ASN A 115 15.91 9.94 -2.31
CA ASN A 115 16.12 11.36 -2.63
C ASN A 115 14.79 12.13 -2.56
N ARG A 116 14.55 12.75 -1.39
CA ARG A 116 13.30 13.43 -1.06
C ARG A 116 13.31 14.94 -1.34
N ALA A 117 14.21 15.41 -2.20
CA ALA A 117 14.38 16.85 -2.47
C ALA A 117 13.22 17.48 -3.25
N LEU A 118 12.56 16.69 -4.11
CA LEU A 118 11.41 17.11 -4.92
C LEU A 118 10.20 16.26 -4.56
N ALA A 119 9.04 16.88 -4.39
CA ALA A 119 7.81 16.13 -4.13
C ALA A 119 7.46 15.21 -5.33
N PRO A 120 6.89 14.02 -5.09
CA PRO A 120 6.43 13.15 -6.17
C PRO A 120 5.19 13.76 -6.84
N ASP A 121 5.05 13.51 -8.14
CA ASP A 121 3.79 13.72 -8.86
C ASP A 121 2.82 12.59 -8.50
N LEU A 122 1.58 12.91 -8.14
CA LEU A 122 0.59 11.95 -7.65
C LEU A 122 -0.57 11.74 -8.63
N GLN A 123 -0.41 12.20 -9.88
CA GLN A 123 -1.40 12.00 -10.93
C GLN A 123 -1.69 10.53 -11.25
N ASP A 124 -0.77 9.62 -10.90
CA ASP A 124 -0.96 8.18 -11.04
C ASP A 124 -1.82 7.55 -9.93
N GLY A 125 -2.24 8.35 -8.95
CA GLY A 125 -2.96 7.93 -7.76
C GLY A 125 -4.24 7.12 -8.01
N GLN A 126 -4.28 5.88 -7.53
CA GLN A 126 -5.43 4.98 -7.61
C GLN A 126 -6.18 4.92 -6.27
N CYS A 127 -7.30 5.64 -6.22
CA CYS A 127 -8.08 5.84 -5.00
C CYS A 127 -9.28 4.90 -4.85
N VAL A 128 -9.68 4.22 -5.92
CA VAL A 128 -10.78 3.24 -5.98
C VAL A 128 -10.47 2.32 -7.16
N ALA A 129 -10.76 1.02 -7.07
CA ALA A 129 -10.83 0.20 -8.29
C ALA A 129 -11.98 0.75 -9.14
N GLY A 130 -11.67 1.22 -10.34
CA GLY A 130 -12.69 1.42 -11.36
C GLY A 130 -13.53 0.15 -11.45
N SER A 131 -14.82 0.29 -11.16
CA SER A 131 -15.79 -0.73 -11.54
C SER A 131 -15.98 -0.56 -13.04
N GLU A 132 -15.45 -1.48 -13.83
CA GLU A 132 -16.06 -1.83 -15.11
C GLU A 132 -16.85 -3.13 -14.92
#